data_AF-A0A1F5LH75-F1
#
_entry.id   AF-A0A1F5LH75-F1
#
_cell.length_a   1.000
_cell.length_b   1.000
_cell.length_c   1.000
_cell.angle_alpha   90.00
_cell.angle_beta   90.00
_cell.angle_gamma   90.00
#
_symmetry.space_group_name_H-M   'P 1'
#
loop_
_entity.id
_entity.type
_entity.pdbx_description
1 polymer ?
#
loop_
_entity_poly.entity_id
_entity_poly.type
_entity_poly.pdbx_seq_one_letter_code
_entity_poly.pdbx_strand_id
1 'polypeptide(L)'
;MSPSLLQASAASFVLLSIGHTVNGRQWTSDPRFRAIAGTKPWASGTVGWYQGSAFFFLTGLLHYQWSRDPTALQDPINKAIAGIVNVLLWSSSAWYVKHGIKDNALAVGLSAVLQAWGVVQAIL
;
A
#
# COMPACT_ATOMS: atom_id res chain seq x y z
N MET A 1 -12.15 -21.01 11.65
CA MET A 1 -12.88 -19.79 11.22
C MET A 1 -12.16 -19.22 10.02
N SER A 2 -12.88 -18.88 8.94
CA SER A 2 -12.29 -18.28 7.74
C SER A 2 -11.82 -16.85 8.03
N PRO A 3 -10.73 -16.35 7.42
CA PRO A 3 -10.28 -14.98 7.62
C PRO A 3 -11.35 -13.96 7.20
N SER A 4 -11.53 -12.89 7.96
CA SER A 4 -12.37 -11.76 7.52
C SER A 4 -11.73 -11.02 6.35
N LEU A 5 -12.52 -10.25 5.59
CA LEU A 5 -11.98 -9.42 4.50
C LEU A 5 -10.97 -8.38 5.00
N LEU A 6 -11.14 -7.88 6.23
CA LEU A 6 -10.17 -6.98 6.86
C LEU A 6 -8.86 -7.71 7.20
N GLN A 7 -8.90 -8.97 7.63
CA GLN A 7 -7.69 -9.79 7.81
C GLN A 7 -6.99 -10.10 6.48
N ALA A 8 -7.76 -10.42 5.43
CA ALA A 8 -7.21 -10.62 4.09
C ALA A 8 -6.57 -9.33 3.57
N SER A 9 -7.23 -8.18 3.76
CA SER A 9 -6.68 -6.87 3.40
C SER A 9 -5.42 -6.55 4.19
N ALA A 10 -5.39 -6.80 5.51
CA ALA A 10 -4.20 -6.65 6.34
C ALA A 10 -3.01 -7.47 5.78
N ALA A 11 -3.26 -8.74 5.45
CA ALA A 11 -2.25 -9.60 4.85
C ALA A 11 -1.77 -9.06 3.50
N SER A 12 -2.67 -8.55 2.65
CA SER A 12 -2.30 -7.96 1.36
C SER A 12 -1.37 -6.76 1.51
N PHE A 13 -1.58 -5.91 2.51
CA PHE A 13 -0.72 -4.76 2.79
C PHE A 13 0.65 -5.16 3.36
N VAL A 14 0.70 -6.20 4.20
CA VAL A 14 1.98 -6.77 4.65
C VAL A 14 2.76 -7.34 3.47
N LEU A 15 2.10 -8.08 2.58
CA LEU A 15 2.72 -8.60 1.35
C LEU A 15 3.18 -7.47 0.43
N LEU A 16 2.38 -6.41 0.26
CA LEU A 16 2.79 -5.20 -0.46
C LEU A 16 4.01 -4.54 0.18
N SER A 17 4.07 -4.41 1.50
CA SER A 17 5.22 -3.83 2.20
C SER A 17 6.51 -4.61 1.93
N ILE A 18 6.44 -5.94 2.01
CA ILE A 18 7.58 -6.82 1.72
C ILE A 18 7.97 -6.71 0.24
N GLY A 19 7.01 -6.88 -0.66
CA GLY A 19 7.24 -6.81 -2.11
C GLY A 19 7.77 -5.44 -2.55
N HIS A 20 7.23 -4.35 -1.99
CA HIS A 20 7.70 -3.00 -2.23
C HIS A 20 9.14 -2.84 -1.72
N THR A 21 9.48 -3.36 -0.55
CA THR A 21 10.86 -3.32 -0.03
C THR A 21 11.85 -4.06 -0.92
N VAL A 22 11.48 -5.25 -1.40
CA VAL A 22 12.30 -6.05 -2.33
C VAL A 22 12.47 -5.33 -3.66
N ASN A 23 11.37 -4.83 -4.24
CA ASN A 23 11.40 -4.07 -5.49
C ASN A 23 12.23 -2.78 -5.34
N GLY A 24 12.18 -2.12 -4.18
CA GLY A 24 13.01 -0.95 -3.90
C GLY A 24 14.50 -1.23 -3.93
N ARG A 25 14.91 -2.38 -3.40
CA ARG A 25 16.31 -2.83 -3.52
C ARG A 25 16.69 -3.08 -4.98
N GLN A 26 15.81 -3.69 -5.77
CA GLN A 26 16.05 -3.93 -7.20
C GLN A 26 16.15 -2.60 -7.97
N TRP A 27 15.19 -1.70 -7.78
CA TRP A 27 15.15 -0.39 -8.44
C TRP A 27 16.35 0.48 -8.08
N THR A 28 16.71 0.55 -6.79
CA THR A 28 17.89 1.31 -6.35
C THR A 28 19.22 0.69 -6.81
N SER A 29 19.22 -0.59 -7.21
CA SER A 29 20.38 -1.26 -7.78
C SER A 29 20.56 -1.03 -9.30
N ASP A 30 19.56 -0.48 -9.99
CA ASP A 30 19.63 -0.19 -11.43
C ASP A 30 20.83 0.73 -11.72
N PRO A 31 21.69 0.42 -12.71
CA PRO A 31 22.87 1.22 -13.02
C PRO A 31 22.55 2.70 -13.28
N ARG A 32 21.39 3.01 -13.88
CA ARG A 32 20.95 4.39 -14.14
C ARG A 32 20.63 5.13 -12.86
N PHE A 33 20.06 4.44 -11.87
CA PHE A 33 19.79 5.04 -10.56
C PHE A 33 21.07 5.15 -9.72
N ARG A 34 21.96 4.17 -9.82
CA ARG A 34 23.29 4.23 -9.16
C ARG A 34 24.17 5.34 -9.73
N ALA A 35 24.03 5.67 -11.01
CA ALA A 35 24.79 6.74 -11.65
C ALA A 35 24.53 8.13 -11.03
N ILE A 36 23.39 8.31 -10.35
CA ILE A 36 23.03 9.56 -9.68
C ILE A 36 23.23 9.49 -8.14
N ALA A 37 23.97 8.51 -7.64
CA ALA A 37 24.21 8.34 -6.20
C ALA A 37 24.76 9.62 -5.53
N GLY A 38 24.27 9.91 -4.33
CA GLY A 38 24.64 11.11 -3.57
C GLY A 38 23.91 12.40 -3.98
N THR A 39 23.14 12.39 -5.07
CA THR A 39 22.32 13.54 -5.47
C THR A 39 20.99 13.59 -4.72
N LYS A 40 20.33 14.76 -4.72
CA LYS A 40 18.99 14.93 -4.13
C LYS A 40 17.95 13.96 -4.72
N PRO A 41 17.84 13.76 -6.05
CA PRO A 41 16.90 12.78 -6.61
C PRO A 41 17.17 11.35 -6.14
N TRP A 42 18.44 10.96 -6.00
CA TRP A 42 18.81 9.65 -5.47
C TRP A 42 18.38 9.47 -4.02
N ALA A 43 18.65 10.45 -3.15
CA ALA A 43 18.27 10.40 -1.75
C ALA A 43 16.75 10.37 -1.58
N SER A 44 16.02 11.28 -2.24
CA SER A 44 14.56 11.35 -2.21
C SER A 44 13.91 10.08 -2.77
N GLY A 45 14.41 9.54 -3.88
CA GLY A 45 13.90 8.31 -4.46
C GLY A 45 14.12 7.10 -3.54
N THR A 46 15.32 6.97 -2.97
CA THR A 46 15.66 5.87 -2.06
C THR A 46 14.83 5.90 -0.79
N VAL A 47 14.82 7.05 -0.09
CA VAL A 47 14.08 7.21 1.17
C VAL A 47 12.56 7.12 0.92
N GLY A 48 12.06 7.76 -0.13
CA GLY A 48 10.64 7.71 -0.50
C GLY A 48 10.16 6.29 -0.74
N TRP A 49 11.01 5.44 -1.32
CA TRP A 49 10.68 4.02 -1.50
C TRP A 49 10.49 3.29 -0.17
N TYR A 50 11.42 3.46 0.78
CA TYR A 50 11.31 2.81 2.10
C TYR A 50 10.21 3.41 2.97
N GLN A 51 9.92 4.71 2.84
CA GLN A 51 8.73 5.32 3.44
C GLN A 51 7.45 4.68 2.91
N GLY A 52 7.35 4.41 1.61
CA GLY A 52 6.25 3.66 1.01
C GLY A 52 6.09 2.25 1.59
N SER A 53 7.20 1.54 1.81
CA SER A 53 7.18 0.21 2.45
C SER A 53 6.66 0.25 3.89
N ALA A 54 7.12 1.22 4.68
CA ALA A 54 6.66 1.41 6.05
C ALA A 54 5.18 1.82 6.08
N PHE A 55 4.75 2.68 5.16
CA PHE A 55 3.34 3.06 4.99
C PHE A 55 2.46 1.82 4.74
N PHE A 56 2.82 0.95 3.79
CA PHE A 56 2.04 -0.27 3.55
C PHE A 56 2.00 -1.17 4.79
N PHE A 57 3.09 -1.29 5.54
CA PHE A 57 3.09 -2.08 6.77
C PHE A 57 2.16 -1.50 7.84
N LEU A 58 2.24 -0.19 8.07
CA LEU A 58 1.35 0.53 9.00
C LEU A 58 -0.12 0.35 8.61
N THR A 59 -0.44 0.46 7.33
CA THR A 59 -1.80 0.20 6.83
C THR A 59 -2.23 -1.25 7.06
N GLY A 60 -1.33 -2.22 6.89
CA GLY A 60 -1.60 -3.61 7.24
C GLY A 60 -1.93 -3.81 8.72
N LEU A 61 -1.18 -3.18 9.62
CA LEU A 61 -1.45 -3.20 11.06
C LEU A 61 -2.79 -2.54 11.41
N LEU A 62 -3.12 -1.43 10.76
CA LEU A 62 -4.38 -0.72 10.93
C LEU A 62 -5.58 -1.60 10.51
N HIS A 63 -5.46 -2.27 9.36
CA HIS A 63 -6.47 -3.23 8.90
C HIS A 63 -6.61 -4.42 9.83
N TYR A 64 -5.51 -4.91 10.40
CA TYR A 64 -5.55 -5.96 11.40
C TYR A 64 -6.24 -5.47 12.68
N GLN A 65 -5.98 -4.24 13.11
CA GLN A 65 -6.68 -3.62 14.24
C GLN A 65 -8.18 -3.52 14.00
N TRP A 66 -8.61 -2.98 12.86
CA TRP A 66 -10.03 -2.93 12.47
C TRP A 66 -10.66 -4.32 12.35
N SER A 67 -9.88 -5.35 11.99
CA SER A 67 -10.40 -6.72 11.95
C SER A 67 -10.73 -7.30 13.33
N ARG A 68 -10.07 -6.80 14.40
CA ARG A 68 -10.35 -7.20 15.78
C ARG A 68 -11.49 -6.42 16.40
N ASP A 69 -11.69 -5.18 15.96
CA ASP A 69 -12.82 -4.33 16.33
C ASP A 69 -13.33 -3.56 15.09
N PRO A 70 -14.28 -4.15 14.33
CA PRO A 70 -14.83 -3.51 13.14
C PRO A 70 -15.64 -2.24 13.47
N THR A 71 -16.11 -2.08 14.70
CA THR A 71 -16.90 -0.89 15.09
C THR A 71 -16.07 0.39 15.06
N ALA A 72 -14.74 0.27 15.15
CA ALA A 72 -13.81 1.39 14.97
C ALA A 72 -14.00 2.10 13.62
N LEU A 73 -14.43 1.38 12.56
CA LEU A 73 -14.73 1.96 11.25
C LEU A 73 -15.99 2.83 11.23
N GLN A 74 -16.77 2.91 12.31
CA GLN A 74 -17.87 3.86 12.44
C GLN A 74 -17.39 5.28 12.77
N ASP A 75 -16.20 5.41 13.35
CA ASP A 75 -15.55 6.69 13.60
C ASP A 75 -15.23 7.42 12.27
N PRO A 76 -15.63 8.69 12.10
CA PRO A 76 -15.36 9.46 10.88
C PRO A 76 -13.88 9.54 10.49
N ILE A 77 -12.96 9.55 11.45
CA ILE A 77 -11.51 9.59 11.21
C ILE A 77 -11.03 8.27 10.61
N ASN A 78 -11.51 7.12 11.11
CA ASN A 78 -11.16 5.83 10.51
C ASN A 78 -11.72 5.69 9.08
N LYS A 79 -12.94 6.19 8.83
CA LYS A 79 -13.50 6.27 7.46
C LYS A 79 -12.65 7.16 6.56
N ALA A 80 -12.20 8.31 7.07
CA ALA A 80 -11.33 9.23 6.31
C ALA A 80 -9.98 8.58 6.00
N ILE A 81 -9.35 7.90 6.97
CA ILE A 81 -8.09 7.18 6.74
C ILE A 81 -8.28 6.11 5.66
N ALA A 82 -9.31 5.28 5.76
CA ALA A 82 -9.62 4.27 4.75
C ALA A 82 -9.85 4.88 3.36
N GLY A 83 -10.56 6.01 3.28
CA GLY A 83 -10.77 6.75 2.05
C GLY A 83 -9.46 7.27 1.43
N ILE A 84 -8.59 7.88 2.24
CA ILE A 84 -7.27 8.39 1.81
C ILE A 84 -6.40 7.25 1.27
N VAL A 85 -6.32 6.13 2.00
CA VAL A 85 -5.55 4.96 1.56
C VAL A 85 -6.10 4.43 0.24
N ASN A 86 -7.43 4.33 0.08
CA ASN A 86 -8.03 3.85 -1.15
C ASN A 86 -7.72 4.77 -2.35
N VAL A 87 -7.86 6.08 -2.18
CA VAL A 87 -7.55 7.08 -3.22
C VAL A 87 -6.09 7.01 -3.61
N LEU A 88 -5.19 6.87 -2.63
CA LEU A 88 -3.75 6.73 -2.87
C LEU A 88 -3.48 5.49 -3.72
N LEU A 89 -4.01 4.32 -3.34
CA LEU A 89 -3.78 3.07 -4.08
C LEU A 89 -4.30 3.12 -5.51
N TRP A 90 -5.51 3.64 -5.73
CA TRP A 90 -6.08 3.79 -7.06
C TRP A 90 -5.29 4.78 -7.91
N SER A 91 -4.89 5.92 -7.33
CA SER A 91 -4.07 6.92 -8.01
C SER A 91 -2.71 6.35 -8.40
N SER A 92 -2.06 5.60 -7.51
CA SER A 92 -0.81 4.90 -7.80
C SER A 92 -1.00 3.84 -8.89
N SER A 93 -2.06 3.03 -8.81
CA SER A 93 -2.35 2.00 -9.81
C SER A 93 -2.54 2.60 -11.19
N ALA A 94 -3.38 3.63 -11.31
CA ALA A 94 -3.62 4.36 -12.56
C ALA A 94 -2.34 4.99 -13.10
N TRP A 95 -1.50 5.57 -12.23
CA TRP A 95 -0.22 6.14 -12.63
C TRP A 95 0.74 5.08 -13.18
N TYR A 96 0.81 3.91 -12.54
CA TYR A 96 1.63 2.80 -13.00
C TYR A 96 1.15 2.24 -14.34
N VAL A 97 -0.18 2.08 -14.54
CA VAL A 97 -0.75 1.68 -15.84
C VAL A 97 -0.32 2.66 -16.94
N LYS A 98 -0.47 3.97 -16.68
CA LYS A 98 -0.12 5.02 -17.64
C LYS A 98 1.35 4.97 -18.09
N HIS A 99 2.26 4.52 -17.21
CA HIS A 99 3.70 4.46 -17.49
C HIS A 99 4.21 3.04 -17.78
N GLY A 100 3.30 2.08 -18.01
CA GLY A 100 3.66 0.71 -18.41
C GLY A 100 4.21 -0.18 -17.28
N ILE A 101 4.09 0.22 -16.01
CA ILE A 101 4.57 -0.53 -14.84
C ILE A 101 3.46 -1.47 -14.37
N LYS A 102 3.14 -2.48 -15.18
CA LYS A 102 1.93 -3.31 -15.01
C LYS A 102 1.90 -4.12 -13.71
N ASP A 103 3.05 -4.67 -13.29
CA ASP A 103 3.12 -5.51 -12.08
C ASP A 103 2.77 -4.72 -10.82
N ASN A 104 3.33 -3.51 -10.69
CA ASN A 104 3.00 -2.61 -9.57
C ASN A 104 1.53 -2.18 -9.65
N ALA A 105 1.04 -1.83 -10.86
CA ALA A 105 -0.34 -1.44 -11.05
C ALA A 105 -1.33 -2.51 -10.57
N LEU A 106 -1.05 -3.78 -10.91
CA LEU A 106 -1.86 -4.91 -10.50
C LEU A 106 -1.78 -5.12 -8.99
N ALA A 107 -0.59 -5.12 -8.41
CA ALA A 107 -0.39 -5.36 -6.98
C ALA A 107 -1.13 -4.32 -6.10
N VAL A 108 -0.96 -3.03 -6.40
CA VAL A 108 -1.65 -1.98 -5.64
C VAL A 108 -3.15 -1.91 -5.96
N GLY A 109 -3.56 -2.20 -7.19
CA GLY A 109 -4.96 -2.21 -7.61
C GLY A 109 -5.77 -3.33 -6.93
N LEU A 110 -5.23 -4.54 -6.88
CA LEU A 110 -5.86 -5.66 -6.15
C LEU A 110 -6.03 -5.35 -4.66
N SER A 111 -5.02 -4.72 -4.06
CA SER A 111 -5.08 -4.30 -2.65
C SER A 111 -6.10 -3.18 -2.44
N ALA A 112 -6.27 -2.28 -3.41
CA ALA A 112 -7.31 -1.25 -3.37
C ALA A 112 -8.72 -1.86 -3.37
N VAL A 113 -8.96 -2.83 -4.26
CA VAL A 113 -10.24 -3.56 -4.32
C VAL A 113 -10.52 -4.28 -3.00
N LEU A 114 -9.54 -5.03 -2.49
CA LEU A 114 -9.71 -5.83 -1.27
C LEU A 114 -9.94 -4.95 -0.04
N GLN A 115 -9.19 -3.86 0.10
CA GLN A 115 -9.36 -2.88 1.17
C GLN A 115 -10.73 -2.22 1.09
N ALA A 116 -11.12 -1.70 -0.09
CA ALA A 116 -12.41 -1.04 -0.27
C ALA A 116 -13.58 -1.97 0.09
N TRP A 117 -13.54 -3.22 -0.38
CA TRP A 117 -14.54 -4.22 -0.04
C TRP A 117 -14.56 -4.49 1.46
N GLY A 118 -13.40 -4.81 2.06
CA GLY A 118 -13.32 -5.09 3.50
C GLY A 118 -13.84 -3.96 4.37
N VAL A 119 -13.54 -2.71 4.02
CA VAL A 119 -14.02 -1.52 4.74
C VAL A 119 -15.52 -1.32 4.55
N VAL A 120 -16.04 -1.39 3.32
CA VAL A 120 -17.47 -1.23 3.05
C VAL A 120 -18.30 -2.30 3.78
N GLN A 121 -17.87 -3.56 3.74
CA GLN A 121 -18.52 -4.66 4.47
C GLN A 121 -18.52 -4.48 5.99
N ALA A 122 -17.51 -3.81 6.55
CA ALA A 122 -17.47 -3.54 7.99
C ALA A 122 -18.27 -2.30 8.41
N ILE A 123 -18.60 -1.41 7.46
CA ILE A 123 -19.40 -0.21 7.71
C ILE A 123 -20.90 -0.46 7.57
N LEU A 124 -21.29 -1.28 6.58
CA LEU A 124 -22.67 -1.67 6.31
C LEU A 124 -23.20 -2.66 7.35
#